data_AF-A0A8T2B9H4-F1
#
_entry.id   AF-A0A8T2B9H4-F1
#
_cell.length_a   1.000
_cell.length_b   1.000
_cell.length_c   1.000
_cell.angle_alpha   90.00
_cell.angle_beta   90.00
_cell.angle_gamma   90.00
#
_symmetry.space_group_name_H-M   'P 1'
#
loop_
_entity.id
_entity.type
_entity.pdbx_description
1 polymer ?
#
loop_
_entity_poly.entity_id
_entity_poly.type
_entity_poly.pdbx_seq_one_letter_code
_entity_poly.pdbx_strand_id
1 'polypeptide(L)'
;MSGAATASSGDHNNLRLPTPTLDAESQTLLQSISAQGGYAYARMAALAVAGDQSAAEAARDMAWEQLHSGPWHSVLPVWRDAYSMACLNVAKNHFAAGEFAEALGALDMGLIMGGMLLRKDLHDSVVLVSSEARKKAKSLEETSGEFKGQKLVPEVPVDVNEVLKILPCRSLTCRRVEKRSGLSLEGFLRDYFLSGTPVVITNSMAHWPARAKWNHLDYLNAVAGNRTVPVEVGKNYLCSDWKQELVTFSKFLERIRTNKSSPMEPTYLAQHPLFDQVIYVPGCLMYMFVCTRCVSY
;
A
#
# COMPACT_ATOMS: atom_id res chain seq x y z
N MET A 1 30.17 -40.40 34.19
CA MET A 1 29.03 -40.32 33.24
C MET A 1 28.31 -39.01 33.54
N SER A 2 28.63 -37.99 32.76
CA SER A 2 28.14 -36.62 32.95
C SER A 2 26.74 -36.52 32.33
N GLY A 3 25.74 -36.16 33.13
CA GLY A 3 24.37 -35.95 32.69
C GLY A 3 24.25 -34.60 31.98
N ALA A 4 23.99 -34.64 30.68
CA ALA A 4 23.67 -33.45 29.91
C ALA A 4 22.23 -33.02 30.21
N ALA A 5 22.08 -31.86 30.85
CA ALA A 5 20.81 -31.16 30.98
C ALA A 5 20.41 -30.62 29.60
N THR A 6 19.32 -31.15 29.05
CA THR A 6 18.66 -30.59 27.87
C THR A 6 17.97 -29.29 28.28
N ALA A 7 18.54 -28.17 27.85
CA ALA A 7 17.93 -26.85 27.93
C ALA A 7 16.61 -26.85 27.16
N SER A 8 15.55 -26.38 27.81
CA SER A 8 14.21 -26.27 27.25
C SER A 8 14.21 -25.36 26.02
N SER A 9 13.63 -25.87 24.94
CA SER A 9 13.22 -25.11 23.75
C SER A 9 12.49 -23.83 24.14
N GLY A 10 12.97 -22.70 23.64
CA GLY A 10 12.48 -21.36 23.96
C GLY A 10 11.02 -21.12 23.56
N ASP A 11 10.40 -20.21 24.31
CA ASP A 11 9.07 -19.62 24.14
C ASP A 11 8.90 -18.93 22.77
N HIS A 12 8.64 -19.70 21.70
CA HIS A 12 8.16 -19.18 20.42
C HIS A 12 6.63 -19.26 20.26
N ASN A 13 5.90 -19.65 21.32
CA ASN A 13 4.47 -19.90 21.23
C ASN A 13 3.61 -18.65 21.51
N ASN A 14 2.76 -18.32 20.54
CA ASN A 14 1.50 -17.54 20.63
C ASN A 14 1.48 -16.07 20.22
N LEU A 15 2.30 -15.62 19.27
CA LEU A 15 1.93 -14.40 18.54
C LEU A 15 0.79 -14.72 17.54
N ARG A 16 -0.43 -14.27 17.84
CA ARG A 16 -1.60 -14.35 16.96
C ARG A 16 -2.06 -12.95 16.57
N LEU A 17 -2.56 -12.78 15.35
CA LEU A 17 -3.21 -11.53 14.94
C LEU A 17 -4.58 -11.39 15.62
N PRO A 18 -4.79 -10.36 16.46
CA PRO A 18 -6.10 -10.10 17.05
C PRO A 18 -7.06 -9.54 16.00
N THR A 19 -8.27 -10.08 15.93
CA THR A 19 -9.31 -9.65 14.98
C THR A 19 -10.66 -9.58 15.67
N PRO A 20 -10.85 -8.65 16.62
CA PRO A 20 -12.05 -8.61 17.46
C PRO A 20 -13.34 -8.40 16.67
N THR A 21 -13.28 -7.66 15.54
CA THR A 21 -14.45 -7.43 14.70
C THR A 21 -14.83 -8.70 13.95
N LEU A 22 -13.85 -9.38 13.37
CA LEU A 22 -14.06 -10.68 12.73
C LEU A 22 -14.59 -11.71 13.73
N ASP A 23 -14.03 -11.76 14.93
CA ASP A 23 -14.43 -12.73 15.95
C ASP A 23 -15.90 -12.50 16.36
N ALA A 24 -16.35 -11.24 16.48
CA ALA A 24 -17.72 -10.88 16.80
C ALA A 24 -18.72 -11.10 15.64
N GLU A 25 -18.34 -10.76 14.41
CA GLU A 25 -19.25 -10.72 13.26
C GLU A 25 -19.21 -12.00 12.40
N SER A 26 -18.26 -12.90 12.64
CA SER A 26 -18.01 -14.08 11.80
C SER A 26 -19.26 -14.91 11.52
N GLN A 27 -20.03 -15.25 12.56
CA GLN A 27 -21.22 -16.09 12.41
C GLN A 27 -22.29 -15.42 11.54
N THR A 28 -22.57 -14.13 11.80
CA THR A 28 -23.55 -13.33 11.06
C THR A 28 -23.14 -13.18 9.59
N LEU A 29 -21.85 -12.93 9.34
CA LEU A 29 -21.32 -12.81 8.00
C LEU A 29 -21.41 -14.13 7.23
N LEU A 30 -21.03 -15.26 7.84
CA LEU A 30 -21.13 -16.59 7.22
C LEU A 30 -22.58 -16.98 6.90
N GLN A 31 -23.54 -16.63 7.76
CA GLN A 31 -24.97 -16.82 7.49
C GLN A 31 -25.43 -15.99 6.30
N SER A 32 -25.02 -14.72 6.24
CA SER A 32 -25.35 -13.81 5.14
C SER A 32 -24.76 -14.27 3.81
N ILE A 33 -23.51 -14.75 3.80
CA ILE A 33 -22.86 -15.34 2.62
C ILE A 33 -23.60 -16.60 2.17
N SER A 34 -23.97 -17.47 3.10
CA SER A 34 -24.71 -18.70 2.81
C SER A 34 -26.09 -18.41 2.21
N ALA A 35 -26.79 -17.40 2.71
CA ALA A 35 -28.09 -16.97 2.17
C ALA A 35 -28.00 -16.49 0.71
N GLN A 36 -26.83 -16.02 0.28
CA GLN A 36 -26.54 -15.64 -1.11
C GLN A 36 -25.94 -16.79 -1.94
N GLY A 37 -26.03 -18.04 -1.45
CA GLY A 37 -25.53 -19.23 -2.15
C GLY A 37 -24.08 -19.60 -1.85
N GLY A 38 -23.40 -18.89 -0.94
CA GLY A 38 -21.99 -19.09 -0.61
C GLY A 38 -21.69 -20.23 0.37
N TYR A 39 -22.45 -21.33 0.37
CA TYR A 39 -22.30 -22.43 1.33
C TYR A 39 -20.91 -23.08 1.30
N ALA A 40 -20.33 -23.24 0.11
CA ALA A 40 -18.98 -23.80 -0.06
C ALA A 40 -17.90 -22.90 0.57
N TYR A 41 -18.01 -21.58 0.35
CA TYR A 41 -17.18 -20.59 1.02
C TYR A 41 -17.34 -20.68 2.54
N ALA A 42 -18.59 -20.70 3.04
CA ALA A 42 -18.84 -20.68 4.48
C ALA A 42 -18.24 -21.90 5.19
N ARG A 43 -18.30 -23.07 4.54
CA ARG A 43 -17.64 -24.29 5.04
C ARG A 43 -16.12 -24.14 5.09
N MET A 44 -15.49 -23.64 4.02
CA MET A 44 -14.03 -23.46 4.02
C MET A 44 -13.58 -22.39 5.02
N ALA A 45 -14.31 -21.29 5.14
CA ALA A 45 -14.03 -20.25 6.12
C ALA A 45 -14.12 -20.78 7.57
N ALA A 46 -15.06 -21.66 7.88
CA ALA A 46 -15.15 -22.32 9.19
C ALA A 46 -13.94 -23.23 9.47
N LEU A 47 -13.49 -24.01 8.48
CA LEU A 47 -12.29 -24.84 8.59
C LEU A 47 -11.01 -23.99 8.73
N ALA A 48 -10.94 -22.85 8.02
CA ALA A 48 -9.85 -21.91 8.13
C ALA A 48 -9.69 -21.35 9.55
N VAL A 49 -10.81 -21.06 10.23
CA VAL A 49 -10.80 -20.62 11.64
C VAL A 49 -10.28 -21.73 12.58
N ALA A 50 -10.52 -23.00 12.24
CA ALA A 50 -9.97 -24.15 12.95
C ALA A 50 -8.48 -24.40 12.68
N GLY A 51 -7.83 -23.59 11.83
CA GLY A 51 -6.40 -23.65 11.52
C GLY A 51 -6.06 -24.37 10.21
N ASP A 52 -7.04 -24.71 9.39
CA ASP A 52 -6.78 -25.32 8.08
C ASP A 52 -6.30 -24.25 7.07
N GLN A 53 -5.01 -24.30 6.75
CA GLN A 53 -4.39 -23.35 5.82
C GLN A 53 -4.91 -23.50 4.38
N SER A 54 -5.11 -24.73 3.91
CA SER A 54 -5.63 -24.98 2.57
C SER A 54 -7.07 -24.49 2.44
N ALA A 55 -7.88 -24.64 3.50
CA ALA A 55 -9.22 -24.09 3.52
C ALA A 55 -9.23 -22.55 3.52
N ALA A 56 -8.26 -21.89 4.18
CA ALA A 56 -8.14 -20.44 4.16
C ALA A 56 -7.84 -19.92 2.74
N GLU A 57 -6.92 -20.57 2.03
CA GLU A 57 -6.61 -20.23 0.64
C GLU A 57 -7.80 -20.51 -0.30
N ALA A 58 -8.45 -21.67 -0.17
CA ALA A 58 -9.62 -22.00 -0.97
C ALA A 58 -10.78 -21.01 -0.74
N ALA A 59 -11.01 -20.56 0.49
CA ALA A 59 -12.01 -19.53 0.79
C ALA A 59 -11.66 -18.19 0.13
N ARG A 60 -10.37 -17.81 0.12
CA ARG A 60 -9.90 -16.59 -0.54
C ARG A 60 -10.12 -16.66 -2.06
N ASP A 61 -9.80 -17.79 -2.68
CA ASP A 61 -9.96 -17.97 -4.13
C ASP A 61 -11.43 -17.97 -4.53
N MET A 62 -12.30 -18.65 -3.77
CA MET A 62 -13.75 -18.59 -3.99
C MET A 62 -14.31 -17.17 -3.90
N ALA A 63 -13.92 -16.40 -2.87
CA ALA A 63 -14.35 -15.01 -2.77
C ALA A 63 -13.78 -14.14 -3.90
N TRP A 64 -12.53 -14.37 -4.31
CA TRP A 64 -11.92 -13.70 -5.46
C TRP A 64 -12.70 -13.93 -6.75
N GLU A 65 -13.08 -15.18 -7.04
CA GLU A 65 -13.89 -15.52 -8.20
C GLU A 65 -15.24 -14.78 -8.20
N GLN A 66 -15.88 -14.67 -7.04
CA GLN A 66 -17.14 -13.91 -6.88
C GLN A 66 -16.96 -12.40 -7.09
N LEU A 67 -15.80 -11.85 -6.71
CA LEU A 67 -15.48 -10.45 -6.98
C LEU A 67 -15.23 -10.17 -8.47
N HIS A 68 -14.87 -11.19 -9.25
CA HIS A 68 -14.49 -11.09 -10.67
C HIS A 68 -15.49 -11.76 -11.63
N SER A 69 -16.65 -12.20 -11.14
CA SER A 69 -17.67 -12.87 -11.97
C SER A 69 -18.46 -11.90 -12.85
N GLY A 70 -18.24 -10.59 -12.73
CA GLY A 70 -18.95 -9.56 -13.50
C GLY A 70 -18.48 -8.15 -13.17
N PRO A 71 -19.20 -7.11 -13.62
CA PRO A 71 -18.87 -5.73 -13.31
C PRO A 71 -18.81 -5.47 -11.80
N TRP A 72 -17.78 -4.76 -11.34
CA TRP A 72 -17.53 -4.51 -9.91
C TRP A 72 -18.72 -3.93 -9.14
N HIS A 73 -19.50 -3.05 -9.78
CA HIS A 73 -20.68 -2.42 -9.18
C HIS A 73 -21.85 -3.39 -8.97
N SER A 74 -21.86 -4.54 -9.65
CA SER A 74 -22.90 -5.58 -9.55
C SER A 74 -22.56 -6.65 -8.52
N VAL A 75 -21.33 -6.67 -8.00
CA VAL A 75 -20.90 -7.61 -6.98
C VAL A 75 -21.59 -7.30 -5.66
N LEU A 76 -22.23 -8.30 -5.05
CA LEU A 76 -22.92 -8.13 -3.78
C LEU A 76 -21.92 -7.70 -2.68
N PRO A 77 -22.26 -6.71 -1.83
CA PRO A 77 -21.35 -6.22 -0.79
C PRO A 77 -20.80 -7.32 0.12
N VAL A 78 -21.61 -8.34 0.41
CA VAL A 78 -21.23 -9.47 1.26
C VAL A 78 -19.99 -10.21 0.77
N TRP A 79 -19.76 -10.27 -0.56
CA TRP A 79 -18.58 -10.92 -1.13
C TRP A 79 -17.29 -10.12 -0.92
N ARG A 80 -17.38 -8.80 -0.75
CA ARG A 80 -16.24 -7.95 -0.39
C ARG A 80 -15.84 -8.20 1.07
N ASP A 81 -16.82 -8.32 1.96
CA ASP A 81 -16.57 -8.68 3.36
C ASP A 81 -16.07 -10.13 3.48
N ALA A 82 -16.58 -11.06 2.67
CA ALA A 82 -16.07 -12.43 2.55
C ALA A 82 -14.59 -12.47 2.11
N TYR A 83 -14.23 -11.67 1.10
CA TYR A 83 -12.83 -11.58 0.66
C TYR A 83 -11.93 -11.05 1.78
N SER A 84 -12.39 -10.04 2.53
CA SER A 84 -11.68 -9.47 3.69
C SER A 84 -11.45 -10.51 4.79
N MET A 85 -12.48 -11.30 5.12
CA MET A 85 -12.41 -12.39 6.10
C MET A 85 -11.38 -13.45 5.66
N ALA A 86 -11.41 -13.86 4.40
CA ALA A 86 -10.48 -14.86 3.89
C ALA A 86 -9.03 -14.34 3.91
N CYS A 87 -8.80 -13.09 3.51
CA CYS A 87 -7.50 -12.42 3.63
C CYS A 87 -6.96 -12.39 5.06
N LEU A 88 -7.80 -12.09 6.06
CA LEU A 88 -7.41 -12.13 7.47
C LEU A 88 -7.00 -13.53 7.93
N ASN A 89 -7.74 -14.57 7.52
CA ASN A 89 -7.41 -15.95 7.87
C ASN A 89 -6.10 -16.41 7.23
N VAL A 90 -5.88 -16.09 5.94
CA VAL A 90 -4.59 -16.36 5.28
C VAL A 90 -3.45 -15.60 5.96
N ALA A 91 -3.65 -14.33 6.31
CA ALA A 91 -2.65 -13.52 7.01
C ALA A 91 -2.31 -14.09 8.39
N LYS A 92 -3.30 -14.60 9.14
CA LYS A 92 -3.08 -15.28 10.44
C LYS A 92 -2.14 -16.48 10.29
N ASN A 93 -2.34 -17.28 9.24
CA ASN A 93 -1.52 -18.46 8.98
C ASN A 93 -0.07 -18.09 8.66
N HIS A 94 0.14 -17.18 7.70
CA HIS A 94 1.49 -16.69 7.37
C HIS A 94 2.17 -15.99 8.55
N PHE A 95 1.43 -15.21 9.34
CA PHE A 95 1.98 -14.57 10.52
C PHE A 95 2.45 -15.58 11.57
N ALA A 96 1.66 -16.64 11.82
CA ALA A 96 2.06 -17.72 12.71
C ALA A 96 3.29 -18.50 12.21
N ALA A 97 3.46 -18.60 10.88
CA ALA A 97 4.64 -19.18 10.25
C ALA A 97 5.87 -18.23 10.24
N GLY A 98 5.72 -16.96 10.64
CA GLY A 98 6.78 -15.96 10.58
C GLY A 98 7.08 -15.43 9.16
N GLU A 99 6.15 -15.66 8.22
CA GLU A 99 6.14 -15.24 6.81
C GLU A 99 5.48 -13.87 6.69
N PHE A 100 6.15 -12.84 7.21
CA PHE A 100 5.53 -11.52 7.36
C PHE A 100 5.26 -10.79 6.04
N ALA A 101 6.01 -11.08 4.97
CA ALA A 101 5.78 -10.44 3.67
C ALA A 101 4.50 -10.97 3.02
N GLU A 102 4.27 -12.28 3.12
CA GLU A 102 3.11 -13.01 2.66
C GLU A 102 1.87 -12.61 3.45
N ALA A 103 2.00 -12.48 4.78
CA ALA A 103 0.95 -11.96 5.64
C ALA A 103 0.56 -10.51 5.24
N LEU A 104 1.53 -9.62 5.02
CA LEU A 104 1.26 -8.26 4.54
C LEU A 104 0.59 -8.25 3.17
N GLY A 105 1.04 -9.11 2.25
CA GLY A 105 0.43 -9.26 0.94
C GLY A 105 -1.05 -9.63 1.03
N ALA A 106 -1.40 -10.63 1.86
CA ALA A 106 -2.79 -11.02 2.08
C ALA A 106 -3.64 -9.89 2.68
N LEU A 107 -3.10 -9.15 3.66
CA LEU A 107 -3.80 -8.01 4.27
C LEU A 107 -4.00 -6.86 3.29
N ASP A 108 -3.00 -6.56 2.47
CA ASP A 108 -3.08 -5.51 1.45
C ASP A 108 -4.14 -5.84 0.39
N MET A 109 -4.23 -7.09 -0.03
CA MET A 109 -5.33 -7.55 -0.90
C MET A 109 -6.70 -7.32 -0.26
N GLY A 110 -6.84 -7.60 1.04
CA GLY A 110 -8.06 -7.33 1.79
C GLY A 110 -8.39 -5.83 1.88
N LEU A 111 -7.38 -4.96 2.01
CA LEU A 111 -7.61 -3.50 2.03
C LEU A 111 -7.97 -2.92 0.66
N ILE A 112 -7.45 -3.50 -0.43
CA ILE A 112 -7.67 -3.02 -1.79
C ILE A 112 -9.03 -3.51 -2.33
N MET A 113 -9.35 -4.78 -2.13
CA MET A 113 -10.52 -5.44 -2.75
C MET A 113 -11.65 -5.74 -1.76
N GLY A 114 -11.40 -5.60 -0.46
CA GLY A 114 -12.33 -5.97 0.59
C GLY A 114 -13.43 -4.95 0.86
N GLY A 115 -14.33 -5.33 1.77
CA GLY A 115 -15.44 -4.53 2.25
C GLY A 115 -15.05 -3.72 3.49
N MET A 116 -15.98 -2.89 3.97
CA MET A 116 -15.71 -1.98 5.08
C MET A 116 -15.82 -2.66 6.45
N LEU A 117 -16.54 -3.78 6.56
CA LEU A 117 -16.87 -4.41 7.85
C LEU A 117 -15.62 -4.74 8.66
N LEU A 118 -14.60 -5.29 8.00
CA LEU A 118 -13.37 -5.80 8.64
C LEU A 118 -12.16 -4.88 8.44
N ARG A 119 -12.38 -3.65 7.95
CA ARG A 119 -11.29 -2.73 7.58
C ARG A 119 -10.41 -2.35 8.76
N LYS A 120 -10.99 -2.20 9.96
CA LYS A 120 -10.23 -1.93 11.19
C LYS A 120 -9.30 -3.09 11.54
N ASP A 121 -9.81 -4.31 11.54
CA ASP A 121 -9.00 -5.52 11.84
C ASP A 121 -7.86 -5.70 10.83
N LEU A 122 -8.10 -5.42 9.54
CA LEU A 122 -7.06 -5.43 8.51
C LEU A 122 -5.97 -4.40 8.80
N HIS A 123 -6.35 -3.16 9.12
CA HIS A 123 -5.41 -2.07 9.42
C HIS A 123 -4.57 -2.36 10.68
N ASP A 124 -5.22 -2.78 11.77
CA ASP A 124 -4.56 -3.12 13.03
C ASP A 124 -3.58 -4.31 12.83
N SER A 125 -3.99 -5.31 12.03
CA SER A 125 -3.12 -6.43 11.64
C SER A 125 -1.91 -5.97 10.84
N VAL A 126 -2.08 -5.06 9.88
CA VAL A 126 -0.96 -4.49 9.10
C VAL A 126 0.07 -3.82 10.00
N VAL A 127 -0.38 -3.02 10.98
CA VAL A 127 0.51 -2.35 11.94
C VAL A 127 1.31 -3.37 12.73
N LEU A 128 0.64 -4.40 13.24
CA LEU A 128 1.26 -5.45 14.02
C LEU A 128 2.29 -6.24 13.19
N VAL A 129 1.90 -6.76 12.03
CA VAL A 129 2.79 -7.52 11.13
C VAL A 129 3.99 -6.68 10.72
N SER A 130 3.78 -5.40 10.38
CA SER A 130 4.87 -4.48 10.01
C SER A 130 5.85 -4.26 11.17
N SER A 131 5.35 -4.20 12.40
CA SER A 131 6.20 -4.03 13.59
C SER A 131 7.05 -5.27 13.87
N GLU A 132 6.48 -6.47 13.74
CA GLU A 132 7.18 -7.73 13.95
C GLU A 132 8.19 -8.02 12.84
N ALA A 133 7.84 -7.73 11.58
CA ALA A 133 8.76 -7.82 10.46
C ALA A 133 10.02 -6.97 10.69
N ARG A 134 9.86 -5.76 11.25
CA ARG A 134 10.98 -4.87 11.59
C ARG A 134 11.80 -5.36 12.76
N LYS A 135 11.17 -5.93 13.81
CA LYS A 135 11.90 -6.52 14.93
C LYS A 135 12.78 -7.66 14.44
N LYS A 136 12.23 -8.54 13.59
CA LYS A 136 12.97 -9.64 12.94
C LYS A 136 14.11 -9.13 12.06
N ALA A 137 13.87 -8.09 11.25
CA ALA A 137 14.93 -7.47 10.44
C ALA A 137 16.05 -6.87 11.32
N LYS A 138 15.69 -6.14 12.38
CA LYS A 138 16.68 -5.54 13.31
C LYS A 138 17.49 -6.57 14.08
N SER A 139 16.89 -7.68 14.50
CA SER A 139 17.65 -8.78 15.13
C SER A 139 18.63 -9.46 14.17
N LEU A 140 18.45 -9.29 12.86
CA LEU A 140 19.35 -9.80 11.81
C LEU A 140 20.36 -8.74 11.36
N GLU A 141 20.12 -7.45 11.62
CA GLU A 141 20.88 -6.30 11.11
C GLU A 141 21.67 -5.52 12.20
N GLU A 142 22.16 -6.18 13.26
CA GLU A 142 23.06 -5.54 14.25
C GLU A 142 24.39 -5.03 13.65
N THR A 143 24.58 -5.11 12.32
CA THR A 143 25.74 -4.58 11.59
C THR A 143 25.36 -3.92 10.26
N SER A 144 24.70 -2.75 10.23
CA SER A 144 24.99 -1.75 9.19
C SER A 144 24.42 -0.36 9.50
N GLY A 145 25.27 0.67 9.32
CA GLY A 145 24.97 2.07 9.59
C GLY A 145 24.13 2.76 8.50
N GLU A 146 24.07 4.10 8.60
CA GLU A 146 23.43 5.07 7.69
C GLU A 146 23.12 4.54 6.28
N PHE A 147 21.87 4.69 5.82
CA PHE A 147 21.40 4.39 4.47
C PHE A 147 22.26 5.11 3.40
N LYS A 148 23.36 4.48 2.96
CA LYS A 148 24.24 4.91 1.86
C LYS A 148 23.72 4.46 0.49
N GLY A 149 22.42 4.18 0.41
CA GLY A 149 21.74 3.66 -0.77
C GLY A 149 21.74 4.61 -1.96
N GLN A 150 21.56 4.02 -3.14
CA GLN A 150 21.47 4.74 -4.41
C GLN A 150 20.27 5.71 -4.40
N LYS A 151 20.50 6.95 -4.87
CA LYS A 151 19.45 7.96 -5.03
C LYS A 151 18.54 7.64 -6.24
N LEU A 152 17.23 7.82 -6.08
CA LEU A 152 16.22 7.65 -7.14
C LEU A 152 16.41 8.67 -8.27
N VAL A 153 16.59 9.93 -7.89
CA VAL A 153 16.84 11.03 -8.82
C VAL A 153 18.27 11.51 -8.59
N PRO A 154 19.17 11.32 -9.57
CA PRO A 154 20.50 11.87 -9.47
C PRO A 154 20.40 13.40 -9.53
N GLU A 155 21.25 14.10 -8.75
CA GLU A 155 21.32 15.56 -8.71
C GLU A 155 22.03 16.10 -9.97
N VAL A 156 21.51 15.74 -11.14
CA VAL A 156 22.03 16.22 -12.43
C VAL A 156 21.19 17.43 -12.83
N PRO A 157 21.81 18.55 -13.26
CA PRO A 157 21.08 19.68 -13.82
C PRO A 157 20.23 19.21 -15.00
N VAL A 158 18.94 19.58 -14.99
CA VAL A 158 18.05 19.31 -16.12
C VAL A 158 18.49 20.16 -17.31
N ASP A 159 18.93 19.53 -18.39
CA ASP A 159 19.21 20.24 -19.64
C ASP A 159 17.90 20.67 -20.30
N VAL A 160 17.62 21.97 -20.22
CA VAL A 160 16.41 22.57 -20.78
C VAL A 160 16.33 22.37 -22.30
N ASN A 161 17.46 22.35 -23.01
CA ASN A 161 17.47 22.16 -24.46
C ASN A 161 17.06 20.75 -24.85
N GLU A 162 17.46 19.73 -24.07
CA GLU A 162 17.00 18.35 -24.28
C GLU A 162 15.50 18.22 -23.99
N VAL A 163 15.01 18.81 -22.90
CA VAL A 163 13.58 18.79 -22.58
C VAL A 163 12.74 19.45 -23.67
N LEU A 164 13.20 20.58 -24.22
CA LEU A 164 12.51 21.29 -25.31
C LEU A 164 12.36 20.46 -26.58
N LYS A 165 13.28 19.52 -26.86
CA LYS A 165 13.20 18.62 -28.02
C LYS A 165 12.10 17.56 -27.84
N ILE A 166 11.78 17.20 -26.61
CA ILE A 166 10.82 16.13 -26.26
C ILE A 166 9.39 16.69 -26.14
N LEU A 167 9.26 17.95 -25.71
CA LEU A 167 7.95 18.55 -25.49
C LEU A 167 7.20 18.83 -26.80
N PRO A 168 5.88 18.59 -26.85
CA PRO A 168 5.05 18.99 -27.98
C PRO A 168 5.21 20.47 -28.34
N CYS A 169 5.07 20.79 -29.63
CA CYS A 169 5.07 22.16 -30.11
C CYS A 169 4.13 23.03 -29.28
N ARG A 170 4.62 24.19 -28.82
CA ARG A 170 3.87 25.16 -28.00
C ARG A 170 3.63 24.77 -26.52
N SER A 171 4.22 23.69 -26.02
CA SER A 171 4.05 23.30 -24.60
C SER A 171 4.43 24.38 -23.59
N LEU A 172 5.35 25.28 -23.95
CA LEU A 172 5.81 26.38 -23.09
C LEU A 172 5.33 27.77 -23.52
N THR A 173 4.36 27.87 -24.43
CA THR A 173 3.85 29.19 -24.91
C THR A 173 2.78 29.79 -24.01
N CYS A 174 2.26 29.01 -23.04
CA CYS A 174 1.29 29.51 -22.06
C CYS A 174 1.95 30.47 -21.06
N ARG A 175 1.15 31.33 -20.41
CA ARG A 175 1.63 32.15 -19.29
C ARG A 175 2.26 31.24 -18.23
N ARG A 176 3.49 31.56 -17.86
CA ARG A 176 4.20 30.87 -16.78
C ARG A 176 3.43 31.06 -15.48
N VAL A 177 3.15 29.96 -14.80
CA VAL A 177 2.51 29.98 -13.47
C VAL A 177 3.39 30.76 -12.50
N GLU A 178 2.79 31.70 -11.77
CA GLU A 178 3.50 32.53 -10.80
C GLU A 178 4.08 31.68 -9.66
N LYS A 179 5.26 32.06 -9.17
CA LYS A 179 5.92 31.41 -8.02
C LYS A 179 5.94 32.38 -6.85
N ARG A 180 5.42 31.98 -5.69
CA ARG A 180 5.40 32.79 -4.47
C ARG A 180 5.89 31.98 -3.27
N SER A 181 6.72 32.60 -2.44
CA SER A 181 7.15 32.03 -1.16
C SER A 181 6.50 32.79 0.00
N GLY A 182 6.30 32.14 1.14
CA GLY A 182 5.73 32.80 2.34
C GLY A 182 4.32 33.33 2.17
N LEU A 183 3.52 32.71 1.28
CA LEU A 183 2.15 33.14 1.01
C LEU A 183 1.26 32.89 2.23
N SER A 184 0.63 33.94 2.77
CA SER A 184 -0.34 33.79 3.85
C SER A 184 -1.63 33.12 3.35
N LEU A 185 -2.40 32.52 4.25
CA LEU A 185 -3.69 31.92 3.91
C LEU A 185 -4.63 32.94 3.26
N GLU A 186 -4.74 34.13 3.85
CA GLU A 186 -5.55 35.22 3.32
C GLU A 186 -5.08 35.67 1.93
N GLY A 187 -3.76 35.83 1.74
CA GLY A 187 -3.18 36.21 0.45
C GLY A 187 -3.44 35.14 -0.61
N PHE A 188 -3.32 33.85 -0.26
CA PHE A 188 -3.68 32.75 -1.14
C PHE A 188 -5.16 32.80 -1.54
N LEU A 189 -6.05 32.99 -0.56
CA LEU A 189 -7.49 33.02 -0.80
C LEU A 189 -7.90 34.16 -1.72
N ARG A 190 -7.45 35.38 -1.40
CA ARG A 190 -7.80 36.60 -2.13
C ARG A 190 -7.21 36.64 -3.54
N ASP A 191 -5.91 36.36 -3.65
CA ASP A 191 -5.17 36.64 -4.89
C ASP A 191 -5.24 35.49 -5.90
N TYR A 192 -5.43 34.24 -5.43
CA TYR A 192 -5.34 33.04 -6.27
C TYR A 192 -6.57 32.13 -6.21
N PHE A 193 -7.05 31.78 -5.02
CA PHE A 193 -8.13 30.79 -4.87
C PHE A 193 -9.46 31.31 -5.43
N LEU A 194 -9.89 32.51 -5.03
CA LEU A 194 -11.16 33.10 -5.47
C LEU A 194 -11.18 33.40 -6.97
N SER A 195 -10.04 33.75 -7.54
CA SER A 195 -9.88 34.05 -8.97
C SER A 195 -9.66 32.79 -9.82
N GLY A 196 -9.48 31.61 -9.21
CA GLY A 196 -9.13 30.38 -9.90
C GLY A 196 -7.77 30.43 -10.60
N THR A 197 -6.86 31.29 -10.13
CA THR A 197 -5.55 31.51 -10.77
C THR A 197 -4.51 30.55 -10.20
N PRO A 198 -3.80 29.77 -11.03
CA PRO A 198 -2.79 28.84 -10.55
C PRO A 198 -1.58 29.59 -9.98
N VAL A 199 -1.01 29.06 -8.88
CA VAL A 199 0.22 29.55 -8.25
C VAL A 199 1.06 28.39 -7.74
N VAL A 200 2.38 28.49 -7.88
CA VAL A 200 3.34 27.57 -7.25
C VAL A 200 3.80 28.18 -5.94
N ILE A 201 3.44 27.55 -4.83
CA ILE A 201 3.88 27.98 -3.50
C ILE A 201 5.23 27.33 -3.20
N THR A 202 6.30 28.11 -3.23
CA THR A 202 7.66 27.63 -3.02
C THR A 202 8.03 27.61 -1.53
N ASN A 203 8.96 26.74 -1.17
CA ASN A 203 9.52 26.58 0.18
C ASN A 203 8.55 26.14 1.30
N SER A 204 7.25 26.02 1.05
CA SER A 204 6.28 25.58 2.07
C SER A 204 6.57 24.19 2.65
N MET A 205 7.14 23.30 1.84
CA MET A 205 7.46 21.92 2.22
C MET A 205 8.96 21.72 2.46
N ALA A 206 9.74 22.81 2.57
CA ALA A 206 11.19 22.73 2.62
C ALA A 206 11.72 21.94 3.83
N HIS A 207 10.96 21.94 4.93
CA HIS A 207 11.27 21.28 6.20
C HIS A 207 10.79 19.83 6.28
N TRP A 208 10.09 19.31 5.26
CA TRP A 208 9.56 17.95 5.30
C TRP A 208 10.68 16.91 5.25
N PRO A 209 10.69 15.92 6.16
CA PRO A 209 11.67 14.82 6.12
C PRO A 209 11.66 14.06 4.78
N ALA A 210 10.52 14.04 4.08
CA ALA A 210 10.37 13.41 2.76
C ALA A 210 11.42 13.90 1.75
N ARG A 211 11.81 15.20 1.79
CA ARG A 211 12.80 15.76 0.86
C ARG A 211 14.17 15.09 0.96
N ALA A 212 14.57 14.69 2.17
CA ALA A 212 15.83 14.00 2.40
C ALA A 212 15.65 12.48 2.24
N LYS A 213 14.61 11.91 2.85
CA LYS A 213 14.47 10.45 2.99
C LYS A 213 14.01 9.74 1.72
N TRP A 214 13.03 10.31 0.99
CA TRP A 214 12.37 9.59 -0.10
C TRP A 214 13.20 9.50 -1.38
N ASN A 215 14.32 10.23 -1.46
CA ASN A 215 15.24 10.05 -2.58
C ASN A 215 16.09 8.77 -2.43
N HIS A 216 16.10 8.11 -1.26
CA HIS A 216 16.86 6.88 -1.05
C HIS A 216 15.99 5.64 -1.31
N LEU A 217 16.40 4.81 -2.27
CA LEU A 217 15.70 3.56 -2.61
C LEU A 217 15.59 2.62 -1.41
N ASP A 218 16.68 2.45 -0.66
CA ASP A 218 16.72 1.55 0.49
C ASP A 218 15.75 1.98 1.59
N TYR A 219 15.58 3.30 1.79
CA TYR A 219 14.59 3.83 2.73
C TYR A 219 13.16 3.48 2.28
N LEU A 220 12.85 3.72 1.01
CA LEU A 220 11.54 3.41 0.45
C LEU A 220 11.24 1.90 0.50
N ASN A 221 12.25 1.07 0.23
CA ASN A 221 12.13 -0.37 0.32
C ASN A 221 11.96 -0.85 1.77
N ALA A 222 12.71 -0.29 2.71
CA ALA A 222 12.59 -0.62 4.14
C ALA A 222 11.22 -0.24 4.73
N VAL A 223 10.63 0.86 4.26
CA VAL A 223 9.35 1.37 4.79
C VAL A 223 8.15 0.71 4.13
N ALA A 224 8.20 0.48 2.81
CA ALA A 224 7.04 0.09 2.01
C ALA A 224 7.28 -1.10 1.08
N GLY A 225 8.50 -1.64 0.98
CA GLY A 225 8.89 -2.62 -0.05
C GLY A 225 8.00 -3.86 -0.13
N ASN A 226 7.56 -4.37 1.02
CA ASN A 226 6.70 -5.55 1.13
C ASN A 226 5.20 -5.25 0.93
N ARG A 227 4.83 -4.00 0.63
CA ARG A 227 3.43 -3.60 0.45
C ARG A 227 2.99 -3.84 -0.97
N THR A 228 1.81 -4.42 -1.16
CA THR A 228 1.23 -4.66 -2.48
C THR A 228 0.50 -3.41 -2.97
N VAL A 229 0.90 -2.85 -4.11
CA VAL A 229 0.33 -1.63 -4.66
C VAL A 229 -0.22 -1.84 -6.08
N PRO A 230 -1.32 -1.16 -6.46
CA PRO A 230 -1.78 -1.16 -7.84
C PRO A 230 -0.88 -0.26 -8.68
N VAL A 231 -0.33 -0.79 -9.76
CA VAL A 231 0.48 -0.04 -10.73
C VAL A 231 -0.19 -0.07 -12.10
N GLU A 232 -0.12 1.05 -12.79
CA GLU A 232 -0.58 1.19 -14.17
C GLU A 232 0.61 0.94 -15.10
N VAL A 233 0.40 0.09 -16.11
CA VAL A 233 1.39 -0.26 -17.13
C VAL A 233 0.83 0.12 -18.49
N GLY A 234 1.60 0.86 -19.29
CA GLY A 234 1.22 1.33 -20.62
C GLY A 234 1.24 2.85 -20.74
N LYS A 235 1.21 3.39 -21.97
CA LYS A 235 1.48 4.81 -22.23
C LYS A 235 0.51 5.78 -21.53
N ASN A 236 -0.78 5.49 -21.59
CA ASN A 236 -1.84 6.22 -20.90
C ASN A 236 -3.12 5.39 -20.89
N TYR A 237 -4.08 5.77 -20.03
CA TYR A 237 -5.36 5.08 -19.83
C TYR A 237 -6.29 5.02 -21.06
N LEU A 238 -5.98 5.75 -22.15
CA LEU A 238 -6.74 5.69 -23.41
C LEU A 238 -6.19 4.63 -24.37
N CYS A 239 -5.01 4.06 -24.09
CA CYS A 239 -4.40 3.06 -24.95
C CYS A 239 -4.92 1.65 -24.61
N SER A 240 -5.11 0.81 -25.63
CA SER A 240 -5.65 -0.54 -25.48
C SER A 240 -4.72 -1.53 -24.76
N ASP A 241 -3.43 -1.22 -24.73
CA ASP A 241 -2.39 -1.96 -24.00
C ASP A 241 -2.29 -1.54 -22.53
N TRP A 242 -3.04 -0.51 -22.11
CA TRP A 242 -3.08 -0.09 -20.71
C TRP A 242 -3.72 -1.16 -19.82
N LYS A 243 -3.06 -1.45 -18.70
CA LYS A 243 -3.56 -2.39 -17.70
C LYS A 243 -3.15 -1.98 -16.29
N GLN A 244 -3.89 -2.49 -15.32
CA GLN A 244 -3.53 -2.43 -13.91
C GLN A 244 -2.98 -3.78 -13.44
N GLU A 245 -1.88 -3.73 -12.69
CA GLU A 245 -1.27 -4.89 -12.06
C GLU A 245 -1.11 -4.64 -10.56
N LEU A 246 -1.25 -5.69 -9.75
CA LEU A 246 -0.89 -5.65 -8.33
C LEU A 246 0.50 -6.23 -8.16
N VAL A 247 1.44 -5.42 -7.67
CA VAL A 247 2.84 -5.81 -7.46
C VAL A 247 3.32 -5.33 -6.11
N THR A 248 4.40 -5.91 -5.59
CA THR A 248 5.05 -5.33 -4.40
C THR A 248 5.69 -3.99 -4.75
N PHE A 249 5.71 -3.08 -3.77
CA PHE A 249 6.34 -1.78 -3.93
C PHE A 249 7.84 -1.92 -4.27
N SER A 250 8.52 -2.93 -3.71
CA SER A 250 9.90 -3.27 -4.08
C SER A 250 10.04 -3.60 -5.57
N LYS A 251 9.11 -4.38 -6.14
CA LYS A 251 9.10 -4.72 -7.57
C LYS A 251 8.81 -3.50 -8.43
N PHE A 252 7.91 -2.61 -7.99
CA PHE A 252 7.66 -1.34 -8.65
C PHE A 252 8.92 -0.45 -8.69
N LEU A 253 9.63 -0.31 -7.57
CA LEU A 253 10.90 0.44 -7.52
C LEU A 253 11.97 -0.17 -8.43
N GLU A 254 12.04 -1.49 -8.51
CA GLU A 254 12.92 -2.19 -9.45
C GLU A 254 12.58 -1.85 -10.91
N ARG A 255 11.30 -1.89 -11.29
CA ARG A 255 10.84 -1.53 -12.64
C ARG A 255 11.20 -0.09 -13.01
N ILE A 256 11.01 0.87 -12.09
CA ILE A 256 11.40 2.27 -12.32
C ILE A 256 12.91 2.39 -12.54
N ARG A 257 13.70 1.60 -11.81
CA ARG A 257 15.16 1.60 -11.94
C ARG A 257 15.60 1.02 -13.30
N THR A 258 15.04 -0.12 -13.71
CA THR A 258 15.42 -0.81 -14.95
C THR A 258 14.92 -0.09 -16.21
N ASN A 259 13.76 0.57 -16.15
CA ASN A 259 13.23 1.37 -17.27
C ASN A 259 14.14 2.54 -17.69
N LYS A 260 15.10 2.95 -16.86
CA LYS A 260 16.13 3.92 -17.27
C LYS A 260 17.13 3.34 -18.29
N SER A 261 17.21 2.02 -18.42
CA SER A 261 18.22 1.32 -19.22
C SER A 261 17.66 0.60 -20.46
N SER A 262 16.33 0.49 -20.59
CA SER A 262 15.68 -0.11 -21.77
C SER A 262 14.32 0.53 -22.05
N PRO A 263 13.85 0.56 -23.31
CA PRO A 263 12.52 1.05 -23.69
C PRO A 263 11.45 0.03 -23.30
N MET A 264 11.24 -0.19 -22.00
CA MET A 264 10.08 -0.93 -21.48
C MET A 264 8.86 0.00 -21.41
N GLU A 265 7.67 -0.59 -21.38
CA GLU A 265 6.42 0.15 -21.17
C GLU A 265 6.48 0.95 -19.86
N PRO A 266 6.02 2.22 -19.87
CA PRO A 266 6.02 3.03 -18.67
C PRO A 266 5.15 2.38 -17.60
N THR A 267 5.67 2.34 -16.38
CA THR A 267 4.96 1.86 -15.19
C THR A 267 4.85 3.01 -14.20
N TYR A 268 3.66 3.30 -13.70
CA TYR A 268 3.44 4.37 -12.75
C TYR A 268 2.46 3.95 -11.65
N LEU A 269 2.70 4.47 -10.45
CA LEU A 269 1.80 4.35 -9.30
C LEU A 269 1.00 5.65 -9.22
N ALA A 270 -0.29 5.59 -9.57
CA ALA A 270 -1.18 6.73 -9.55
C ALA A 270 -2.51 6.37 -8.88
N GLN A 271 -3.25 7.41 -8.46
CA GLN A 271 -4.61 7.30 -7.94
C GLN A 271 -4.80 6.33 -6.76
N HIS A 272 -3.73 6.00 -6.04
CA HIS A 272 -3.75 5.10 -4.89
C HIS A 272 -3.55 5.89 -3.59
N PRO A 273 -4.43 5.74 -2.57
CA PRO A 273 -4.24 6.36 -1.26
C PRO A 273 -3.10 5.66 -0.47
N LEU A 274 -1.87 5.80 -0.96
CA LEU A 274 -0.69 5.08 -0.47
C LEU A 274 -0.46 5.28 1.03
N PHE A 275 -0.81 6.45 1.58
CA PHE A 275 -0.61 6.77 2.99
C PHE A 275 -1.58 6.05 3.93
N ASP A 276 -2.75 5.64 3.44
CA ASP A 276 -3.69 4.83 4.22
C ASP A 276 -3.17 3.40 4.40
N GLN A 277 -2.43 2.92 3.40
CA GLN A 277 -1.80 1.60 3.42
C GLN A 277 -0.44 1.63 4.14
N VAL A 278 0.40 2.64 3.87
CA VAL A 278 1.76 2.75 4.41
C VAL A 278 1.82 3.79 5.53
N ILE A 279 1.39 3.36 6.72
CA ILE A 279 1.17 4.20 7.92
C ILE A 279 2.44 4.88 8.46
N TYR A 280 3.63 4.43 8.04
CA TYR A 280 4.92 4.98 8.50
C TYR A 280 5.47 6.12 7.63
N VAL A 281 4.90 6.33 6.45
CA VAL A 281 5.23 7.44 5.55
C VAL A 281 4.58 8.77 5.96
N PRO A 282 3.36 8.82 6.56
CA PRO A 282 2.74 10.04 7.09
C PRO A 282 3.65 10.90 7.97
N GLY A 283 4.52 10.34 8.80
CA GLY A 283 5.46 11.13 9.61
C GLY A 283 6.52 11.91 8.81
N CYS A 284 6.61 11.67 7.49
CA CYS A 284 7.47 12.41 6.57
C CYS A 284 6.75 13.55 5.84
N LEU A 285 5.42 13.61 5.94
CA LEU A 285 4.58 14.64 5.35
C LEU A 285 3.86 15.42 6.44
N MET A 286 3.58 16.69 6.20
CA MET A 286 2.71 17.48 7.08
C MET A 286 1.67 18.15 6.21
N TYR A 287 0.40 18.16 6.59
CA TYR A 287 -0.62 18.80 5.76
C TYR A 287 -0.34 20.30 5.63
N MET A 288 -0.40 20.82 4.41
CA MET A 288 -0.35 22.26 4.20
C MET A 288 -1.71 22.85 4.58
N PHE A 289 -1.74 23.71 5.61
CA PHE A 289 -2.94 24.30 6.20
C PHE A 289 -3.78 25.20 5.26
N VAL A 290 -3.45 25.29 3.97
CA VAL A 290 -4.26 26.02 2.98
C VAL A 290 -5.54 25.29 2.58
N CYS A 291 -5.67 24.00 2.93
CA CYS A 291 -6.86 23.22 2.66
C CYS A 291 -7.46 22.72 3.98
N THR A 292 -8.27 23.55 4.64
CA THR A 292 -9.00 23.18 5.87
C THR A 292 -10.28 22.39 5.59
N ARG A 293 -10.57 22.04 4.32
CA ARG A 293 -11.83 21.38 3.89
C ARG A 293 -11.69 20.15 3.00
N CYS A 294 -10.50 19.58 2.83
CA CYS A 294 -10.38 18.21 2.29
C CYS A 294 -10.37 17.19 3.43
N VAL A 295 -11.48 17.13 4.18
CA VAL A 295 -11.79 15.97 5.03
C VAL A 295 -13.01 15.31 4.38
N SER A 296 -12.74 14.16 3.75
CA SER A 296 -13.65 13.07 3.39
C SER A 296 -15.13 13.40 3.17
N TYR A 297 -15.55 13.36 1.90
CA TYR A 297 -16.86 12.83 1.53
C TYR A 297 -16.68 11.41 0.99
#